data_AF-A0A932TXE0-F1
#
_entry.id   AF-A0A932TXE0-F1
#
_cell.length_a   1.000
_cell.length_b   1.000
_cell.length_c   1.000
_cell.angle_alpha   90.00
_cell.angle_beta   90.00
_cell.angle_gamma   90.00
#
_symmetry.space_group_name_H-M   'P 1'
#
loop_
_entity.id
_entity.type
_entity.pdbx_description
1 polymer ?
#
loop_
_entity_poly.entity_id
_entity_poly.type
_entity_poly.pdbx_seq_one_letter_code
_entity_poly.pdbx_strand_id
1 'polypeptide(L)' 'MSQVILQDGESQESLLNRFKKVVMRDGVLRELKQRRYFVSKQEKARAKARKAAKRMRSRRPAG' A
#
# COMPACT_ATOMS: atom_id res chain seq x y z
N MET A 1 4.85 11.14 5.96
CA MET A 1 3.86 12.23 5.80
C MET A 1 3.76 12.51 4.31
N SER A 2 2.73 11.95 3.69
CA SER A 2 2.47 12.09 2.28
C SER A 2 1.82 13.45 1.98
N GLN A 3 2.55 14.36 1.35
CA GLN A 3 2.04 15.64 0.81
C GLN A 3 2.00 15.57 -0.72
N VAL A 4 0.95 16.12 -1.33
CA VAL A 4 0.89 16.36 -2.77
C VAL A 4 0.43 17.80 -3.00
N ILE A 5 1.19 18.54 -3.80
CA ILE A 5 0.89 19.92 -4.19
C ILE A 5 0.27 19.90 -5.59
N LEU A 6 -0.78 20.68 -5.78
CA LEU A 6 -1.42 20.89 -7.09
C LEU A 6 -0.40 21.51 -8.05
N GLN A 7 -0.32 20.98 -9.27
CA GLN A 7 0.54 21.52 -10.32
C GLN A 7 -0.26 22.42 -11.25
N ASP A 8 0.42 23.39 -11.88
CA ASP A 8 -0.21 24.27 -12.86
C ASP A 8 -0.73 23.47 -14.05
N GLY A 9 -1.99 23.72 -14.42
CA GLY A 9 -2.67 23.02 -15.51
C GLY A 9 -3.11 21.58 -15.19
N GLU A 10 -2.96 21.13 -13.95
CA GLU A 10 -3.37 19.77 -13.56
C GLU A 10 -4.88 19.66 -13.32
N SER A 11 -5.50 18.60 -13.87
CA SER A 11 -6.89 18.27 -13.55
C SER A 11 -7.04 17.69 -12.14
N GLN A 12 -8.22 17.90 -11.55
CA GLN A 12 -8.52 17.40 -10.21
C GLN A 12 -8.41 15.87 -10.09
N GLU A 13 -8.75 15.13 -11.15
CA GLU A 13 -8.60 13.68 -11.18
C GLU A 13 -7.14 13.23 -11.17
N SER A 14 -6.27 13.92 -11.91
CA SER A 14 -4.83 13.65 -11.91
C SER A 14 -4.24 13.86 -10.51
N LEU A 15 -4.60 14.96 -9.86
CA LEU A 15 -4.18 15.25 -8.49
C LEU A 15 -4.61 14.13 -7.54
N LEU A 16 -5.87 13.69 -7.61
CA LEU A 16 -6.40 12.62 -6.76
C LEU A 16 -5.66 11.29 -7.00
N ASN A 17 -5.34 10.98 -8.26
CA ASN A 17 -4.59 9.77 -8.60
C ASN A 17 -3.15 9.82 -8.07
N ARG A 18 -2.47 10.97 -8.14
CA ARG A 18 -1.14 11.15 -7.51
C ARG A 18 -1.24 11.00 -6.01
N PHE A 19 -2.21 11.65 -5.37
CA PHE A 19 -2.45 11.52 -3.93
C PHE A 19 -2.64 10.06 -3.51
N LYS A 20 -3.52 9.32 -4.19
CA LYS A 20 -3.74 7.88 -3.94
C LYS A 20 -2.43 7.10 -4.06
N LYS A 21 -1.63 7.34 -5.11
CA LYS A 21 -0.33 6.66 -5.31
C LYS A 21 0.63 6.95 -4.16
N VAL A 22 0.76 8.21 -3.72
CA VAL A 22 1.64 8.58 -2.61
C VAL A 22 1.17 7.95 -1.30
N VAL A 23 -0.13 7.99 -0.98
CA VAL A 23 -0.69 7.35 0.23
C VAL A 23 -0.47 5.83 0.23
N MET A 24 -0.67 5.17 -0.91
CA MET A 24 -0.41 3.75 -1.06
C MET A 24 1.09 3.41 -0.89
N ARG A 25 1.98 4.29 -1.38
CA ARG A 25 3.43 4.14 -1.26
C ARG A 25 3.92 4.33 0.17
N ASP A 26 3.44 5.38 0.85
CA ASP A 26 3.76 5.67 2.26
C ASP A 26 3.21 4.57 3.18
N GLY A 27 2.13 3.89 2.76
CA GLY A 27 1.62 2.71 3.44
C GLY A 27 0.91 3.02 4.75
N VAL A 28 0.66 4.29 5.06
CA VAL A 28 0.06 4.77 6.32
C VAL A 28 -1.25 4.05 6.66
N LEU A 29 -2.14 3.85 5.69
CA LEU A 29 -3.41 3.13 5.90
C LEU A 29 -3.20 1.64 6.22
N ARG A 30 -2.19 1.01 5.60
CA ARG A 30 -1.84 -0.39 5.87
C ARG A 30 -1.27 -0.53 7.28
N GLU A 31 -0.43 0.40 7.68
CA GLU A 31 0.16 0.41 9.01
C GLU A 31 -0.88 0.61 10.10
N LEU A 32 -1.79 1.58 9.95
CA LEU A 32 -2.91 1.79 10.87
C LEU A 32 -3.75 0.50 11.02
N LYS A 33 -4.07 -0.17 9.91
CA LYS A 33 -4.79 -1.46 9.97
C LYS A 33 -4.00 -2.57 10.68
N GLN A 34 -2.68 -2.61 10.50
CA GLN A 34 -1.82 -3.60 11.15
C GLN A 34 -1.59 -3.35 12.64
N ARG A 35 -1.69 -2.09 13.07
CA ARG A 35 -1.54 -1.68 14.48
C ARG A 35 -2.88 -1.62 15.23
N ARG A 36 -4.02 -1.72 14.53
CA ARG A 36 -5.38 -1.64 15.12
C ARG A 36 -5.62 -2.65 16.24
N TYR A 37 -5.01 -3.82 16.15
CA TYR A 37 -5.14 -4.89 17.14
C TYR A 37 -3.76 -5.48 17.48
N PHE A 38 -3.65 -6.08 18.66
CA PHE A 38 -2.48 -6.88 18.99
C PHE A 38 -2.41 -8.10 18.05
N VAL A 39 -1.21 -8.37 17.54
CA VAL A 39 -0.93 -9.53 16.70
C VAL A 39 0.36 -10.16 17.19
N SER A 40 0.33 -11.45 17.49
CA SER A 40 1.49 -12.19 17.97
C SER A 40 2.63 -12.21 16.95
N LYS A 41 3.87 -12.47 17.40
CA LYS A 41 5.03 -12.61 16.50
C LYS A 41 4.80 -13.69 15.44
N GLN A 42 4.19 -14.80 15.82
CA GLN A 42 3.88 -15.91 14.90
C GLN A 42 2.85 -15.51 13.83
N GLU A 43 1.78 -14.81 14.21
CA GLU A 43 0.79 -14.32 13.25
C GLU A 43 1.37 -13.29 12.29
N LYS A 44 2.24 -12.38 12.78
CA LYS A 44 2.98 -11.45 11.91
C LYS A 44 3.84 -12.20 10.90
N ALA A 45 4.54 -13.25 11.31
CA ALA A 45 5.36 -14.08 10.43
C ALA A 45 4.50 -14.81 9.38
N ARG A 46 3.40 -15.45 9.79
CA ARG A 46 2.43 -16.09 8.88
C ARG A 46 1.86 -15.11 7.86
N ALA A 47 1.48 -13.91 8.30
CA ALA A 47 0.97 -12.87 7.41
C ALA A 47 2.03 -12.38 6.41
N LYS A 48 3.30 -12.25 6.82
CA LYS A 48 4.43 -11.89 5.93
C LYS A 48 4.66 -12.97 4.87
N ALA A 49 4.71 -14.24 5.26
CA ALA A 49 4.88 -15.37 4.36
C ALA A 49 3.74 -15.45 3.32
N ARG A 50 2.49 -15.34 3.76
CA ARG A 50 1.31 -15.30 2.85
C ARG A 50 1.38 -14.15 1.85
N LYS A 51 1.77 -12.95 2.30
CA LYS A 51 1.93 -11.78 1.41
C LYS A 51 3.06 -11.99 0.38
N ALA A 52 4.18 -12.59 0.78
CA ALA A 52 5.28 -12.90 -0.11
C ALA A 52 4.87 -13.93 -1.18
N ALA A 53 4.23 -15.03 -0.77
CA ALA A 53 3.71 -16.05 -1.70
C ALA A 53 2.70 -15.45 -2.69
N LYS A 54 1.77 -14.60 -2.22
CA LYS A 54 0.82 -13.90 -3.09
C LYS A 54 1.52 -13.01 -4.11
N ARG A 55 2.55 -12.25 -3.70
CA ARG A 55 3.34 -11.39 -4.60
C ARG A 55 4.12 -12.18 -5.63
N MET A 56 4.63 -13.35 -5.25
CA MET A 56 5.31 -14.25 -6.20
C MET A 56 4.33 -14.80 -7.24
N ARG A 57 3.14 -15.23 -6.81
CA ARG A 57 2.08 -15.70 -7.72
C ARG A 57 1.62 -14.62 -8.69
N SER A 58 1.44 -13.38 -8.22
CA SER A 58 1.00 -12.26 -9.08
C SER A 58 2.07 -11.76 -10.06
N ARG A 59 3.33 -12.17 -9.91
CA ARG A 59 4.44 -11.82 -10.82
C ARG A 59 4.70 -12.89 -11.87
N ARG A 60 4.06 -14.06 -11.78
CA ARG A 60 4.13 -15.05 -12.85
C ARG A 60 3.26 -14.54 -14.01
N PRO A 61 3.79 -14.43 -15.24
CA PRO A 61 2.95 -14.17 -16.40
C PRO A 61 1.90 -15.29 -16.47
N ALA A 62 0.65 -14.92 -16.80
CA ALA A 62 -0.30 -15.90 -17.26
C ALA A 62 0.30 -16.49 -18.53
N GLY A 63 0.64 -17.78 -18.50
CA GLY A 63 1.06 -18.52 -19.69
C GLY A 63 -0.07 -18.59 -20.69
#